data_AF-A0A1Y1KIW0-F1
#
_entry.id   AF-A0A1Y1KIW0-F1
#
_cell.length_a   1.000
_cell.length_b   1.000
_cell.length_c   1.000
_cell.angle_alpha   90.00
_cell.angle_beta   90.00
_cell.angle_gamma   90.00
#
_symmetry.space_group_name_H-M   'P 1'
#
loop_
_entity.id
_entity.type
_entity.pdbx_description
1 polymer ?
#
loop_
_entity_poly.entity_id
_entity_poly.type
_entity_poly.pdbx_seq_one_letter_code
_entity_poly.pdbx_strand_id
1 'polypeptide(L)'
;AFMAIGTLLGEQHSFMHDVESFFWVLFWICIHFDGQNERVVKRFERWNYADTEELASSKKGVISDEEDFLQIAQKNFTPYYKPFTAMVNRLRREVFPKGERWKRPNIDLYGRMKSILIEAQKNHA
;
A
#
# COMPACT_ATOMS: atom_id res chain seq x y z
N ALA A 1 0.68 -8.39 -8.52
CA ALA A 1 -0.24 -7.50 -9.26
C ALA A 1 -0.73 -6.37 -8.36
N PHE A 2 -0.85 -5.15 -8.89
CA PHE A 2 -1.09 -3.93 -8.11
C PHE A 2 -2.52 -3.38 -8.17
N MET A 3 -3.43 -4.07 -8.87
CA MET A 3 -4.82 -3.64 -8.99
C MET A 3 -5.48 -3.39 -7.63
N ALA A 4 -6.26 -2.32 -7.53
CA ALA A 4 -7.02 -1.98 -6.35
C ALA A 4 -8.00 -3.11 -5.94
N ILE A 5 -8.29 -3.21 -4.63
CA ILE A 5 -9.23 -4.19 -4.07
C ILE A 5 -10.61 -4.02 -4.71
N GLY A 6 -11.09 -2.79 -4.93
CA GLY A 6 -12.36 -2.54 -5.61
C GLY A 6 -12.39 -3.13 -7.02
N THR A 7 -11.37 -2.84 -7.84
CA THR A 7 -11.23 -3.39 -9.19
C THR A 7 -11.17 -4.92 -9.20
N LEU A 8 -10.45 -5.53 -8.24
CA LEU A 8 -10.39 -6.99 -8.08
C LEU A 8 -11.75 -7.62 -7.76
N LEU A 9 -12.65 -6.84 -7.15
CA LEU A 9 -14.02 -7.26 -6.81
C LEU A 9 -15.05 -6.84 -7.87
N GLY A 10 -14.62 -6.37 -9.03
CA GLY A 10 -15.49 -5.99 -10.15
C GLY A 10 -16.10 -4.60 -10.06
N GLU A 11 -15.58 -3.72 -9.19
CA GLU A 11 -16.05 -2.32 -9.16
C GLU A 11 -15.60 -1.55 -10.40
N GLN A 12 -16.44 -0.61 -10.84
CA GLN A 12 -16.07 0.28 -11.92
C GLN A 12 -14.85 1.12 -11.52
N HIS A 13 -13.88 1.17 -12.42
CA HIS A 13 -12.62 1.87 -12.21
C HIS A 13 -12.84 3.37 -11.90
N SER A 14 -12.01 3.93 -11.02
CA SER A 14 -12.08 5.32 -10.55
C SER A 14 -10.68 5.79 -10.14
N PHE A 15 -10.45 7.10 -10.07
CA PHE A 15 -9.14 7.63 -9.67
C PHE A 15 -8.69 7.17 -8.27
N MET A 16 -9.61 6.82 -7.37
CA MET A 16 -9.26 6.29 -6.05
C MET A 16 -8.58 4.93 -6.17
N HIS A 17 -8.93 4.14 -7.19
CA HIS A 17 -8.27 2.88 -7.51
C HIS A 17 -6.85 3.08 -8.03
N ASP A 18 -6.58 4.18 -8.74
CA ASP A 18 -5.21 4.53 -9.14
C ASP A 18 -4.36 4.90 -7.93
N VAL A 19 -4.92 5.68 -7.00
CA VAL A 19 -4.25 6.02 -5.73
C VAL A 19 -3.98 4.77 -4.89
N GLU A 20 -4.96 3.86 -4.80
CA GLU A 20 -4.79 2.59 -4.11
C GLU A 20 -3.70 1.73 -4.77
N SER A 21 -3.70 1.67 -6.10
CA SER A 21 -2.70 0.92 -6.87
C SER A 21 -1.29 1.50 -6.67
N PHE A 22 -1.15 2.83 -6.63
CA PHE A 22 0.10 3.50 -6.29
C PHE A 22 0.59 3.12 -4.88
N PHE A 23 -0.31 3.08 -3.88
CA PHE A 23 0.05 2.61 -2.55
C PHE A 23 0.58 1.17 -2.58
N TRP A 24 -0.07 0.27 -3.34
CA TRP A 24 0.39 -1.12 -3.45
C TRP A 24 1.76 -1.24 -4.12
N VAL A 25 2.06 -0.42 -5.12
CA VAL A 25 3.40 -0.34 -5.73
C VAL A 25 4.43 0.11 -4.69
N LEU A 26 4.15 1.19 -3.94
CA LEU A 26 5.05 1.68 -2.90
C LEU A 26 5.30 0.63 -1.82
N PHE A 27 4.24 -0.01 -1.31
CA PHE A 27 4.34 -1.08 -0.33
C PHE A 27 5.20 -2.25 -0.84
N TRP A 28 5.02 -2.63 -2.10
CA TRP A 28 5.80 -3.70 -2.72
C TRP A 28 7.28 -3.33 -2.87
N ILE A 29 7.59 -2.10 -3.28
CA ILE A 29 8.97 -1.57 -3.35
C ILE A 29 9.63 -1.60 -1.96
N CYS A 30 8.92 -1.16 -0.91
CA CYS A 30 9.44 -1.17 0.46
C CYS A 30 9.85 -2.58 0.93
N ILE A 31 9.24 -3.63 0.36
CA ILE A 31 9.49 -5.03 0.72
C ILE A 31 10.62 -5.65 -0.11
N HIS A 32 10.63 -5.37 -1.41
CA HIS A 32 11.47 -6.09 -2.39
C HIS A 32 12.74 -5.35 -2.76
N PHE A 33 12.87 -4.05 -2.46
CA PHE A 33 14.02 -3.26 -2.91
C PHE A 33 14.78 -2.64 -1.74
N ASP A 34 16.11 -2.76 -1.71
CA ASP A 34 16.98 -2.18 -0.68
C ASP A 34 17.82 -1.01 -1.24
N GLY A 35 17.26 -0.26 -2.19
CA GLY A 35 17.91 0.88 -2.85
C GLY A 35 18.84 0.52 -4.01
N GLN A 36 19.51 -0.65 -3.95
CA GLN A 36 20.39 -1.14 -5.03
C GLN A 36 20.11 -2.59 -5.45
N ASN A 37 19.60 -3.41 -4.52
CA ASN A 37 19.38 -4.83 -4.76
C ASN A 37 17.90 -5.18 -4.58
N GLU A 38 17.43 -6.10 -5.42
CA GLU A 38 16.11 -6.72 -5.28
C GLU A 38 16.20 -7.98 -4.42
N ARG A 39 15.18 -8.22 -3.59
CA ARG A 39 14.96 -9.47 -2.86
C ARG A 39 13.53 -9.93 -3.10
N VAL A 40 13.32 -11.25 -3.11
CA VAL A 40 11.98 -11.83 -3.28
C VAL A 40 11.41 -12.26 -1.93
N VAL A 41 10.29 -11.66 -1.52
CA VAL A 41 9.52 -12.13 -0.37
C VAL A 41 8.33 -12.93 -0.87
N LYS A 42 8.45 -14.27 -0.84
CA LYS A 42 7.49 -15.22 -1.43
C LYS A 42 6.01 -14.90 -1.13
N ARG A 43 5.70 -14.47 0.09
CA ARG A 43 4.33 -14.08 0.50
C ARG A 43 3.73 -13.01 -0.42
N PHE A 44 4.51 -11.99 -0.75
CA PHE A 44 4.07 -10.85 -1.54
C PHE A 44 4.35 -11.03 -3.03
N GLU A 45 5.34 -11.84 -3.40
CA GLU A 45 5.55 -12.25 -4.78
C GLU A 45 4.37 -13.06 -5.34
N ARG A 46 3.74 -13.89 -4.49
CA ARG A 46 2.53 -14.65 -4.85
C ARG A 46 1.40 -13.77 -5.40
N TRP A 47 1.35 -12.48 -5.06
CA TRP A 47 0.36 -11.55 -5.59
C TRP A 47 0.42 -11.38 -7.11
N ASN A 48 1.51 -11.78 -7.77
CA ASN A 48 1.62 -11.75 -9.24
C ASN A 48 0.89 -12.91 -9.93
N TYR A 49 0.61 -13.98 -9.18
CA TYR A 49 0.06 -15.23 -9.73
C TYR A 49 -1.27 -15.64 -9.09
N ALA A 50 -1.65 -15.02 -7.96
CA ALA A 50 -2.93 -15.22 -7.31
C ALA A 50 -4.08 -14.76 -8.21
N ASP A 51 -5.21 -15.48 -8.14
CA ASP A 51 -6.45 -15.02 -8.76
C ASP A 51 -6.98 -13.74 -8.08
N THR A 52 -8.01 -13.16 -8.67
CA THR A 52 -8.57 -11.88 -8.22
C THR A 52 -9.15 -11.93 -6.81
N GLU A 53 -9.77 -13.05 -6.42
CA GLU A 53 -10.43 -13.21 -5.12
C GLU A 53 -9.40 -13.44 -4.01
N GLU A 54 -8.43 -14.32 -4.25
CA GLU A 54 -7.31 -14.56 -3.35
C GLU A 54 -6.50 -13.27 -3.13
N LEU A 55 -6.20 -12.54 -4.22
CA LEU A 55 -5.46 -11.29 -4.12
C LEU A 55 -6.22 -10.21 -3.34
N ALA A 56 -7.53 -10.06 -3.59
CA ALA A 56 -8.36 -9.11 -2.85
C ALA A 56 -8.40 -9.44 -1.35
N SER A 57 -8.57 -10.72 -1.01
CA SER A 57 -8.60 -11.19 0.38
C SER A 57 -7.25 -11.00 1.08
N SER A 58 -6.15 -11.34 0.40
CA SER A 58 -4.81 -11.13 0.94
C SER A 58 -4.50 -9.64 1.17
N LYS A 59 -4.92 -8.75 0.27
CA LYS A 59 -4.72 -7.30 0.42
C LYS A 59 -5.54 -6.75 1.58
N LYS A 60 -6.82 -7.13 1.71
CA LYS A 60 -7.67 -6.76 2.85
C LYS A 60 -7.02 -7.16 4.17
N GLY A 61 -6.52 -8.39 4.27
CA GLY A 61 -5.85 -8.87 5.49
C GLY A 61 -4.55 -8.13 5.83
N VAL A 62 -3.93 -7.42 4.89
CA VAL A 62 -2.75 -6.57 5.17
C VAL A 62 -3.16 -5.22 5.77
N ILE A 63 -4.32 -4.67 5.41
CA ILE A 63 -4.71 -3.29 5.75
C ILE A 63 -5.82 -3.18 6.79
N SER A 64 -6.46 -4.29 7.14
CA SER A 64 -7.64 -4.34 8.02
C SER A 64 -7.34 -3.90 9.44
N ASP A 65 -6.15 -4.20 9.93
CA ASP A 65 -5.68 -3.82 11.25
C ASP A 65 -4.35 -3.04 11.15
N GLU A 66 -4.22 -1.99 11.96
CA GLU A 66 -3.04 -1.13 11.91
C GLU A 66 -1.83 -1.74 12.61
N GLU A 67 -2.03 -2.42 13.74
CA GLU A 67 -0.94 -3.04 14.47
C GLU A 67 -0.34 -4.17 13.64
N ASP A 68 -1.19 -5.01 13.04
CA ASP A 68 -0.77 -6.06 12.11
C ASP A 68 -0.02 -5.48 10.90
N PHE A 69 -0.53 -4.37 10.33
CA PHE A 69 0.17 -3.69 9.24
C PHE A 69 1.58 -3.24 9.65
N LEU A 70 1.72 -2.63 10.83
CA LEU A 70 3.02 -2.18 11.34
C LEU A 70 3.95 -3.35 11.63
N GLN A 71 3.45 -4.46 12.18
CA GLN A 71 4.24 -5.69 12.37
C GLN A 71 4.70 -6.28 11.04
N ILE A 72 3.81 -6.31 10.04
CA ILE A 72 4.13 -6.74 8.67
C ILE A 72 5.23 -5.85 8.08
N ALA A 73 5.09 -4.52 8.19
CA ALA A 73 6.08 -3.57 7.69
C ALA A 73 7.43 -3.75 8.40
N GLN A 74 7.45 -3.83 9.73
CA GLN A 74 8.67 -4.00 10.52
C GLN A 74 9.42 -5.30 10.18
N LYS A 75 8.68 -6.37 9.89
CA LYS A 75 9.23 -7.68 9.51
C LYS A 75 9.71 -7.73 8.06
N ASN A 76 8.99 -7.09 7.14
CA ASN A 76 9.16 -7.32 5.69
C ASN A 76 9.70 -6.12 4.92
N PHE A 77 9.75 -4.92 5.48
CA PHE A 77 10.42 -3.81 4.81
C PHE A 77 11.93 -4.03 4.82
N THR A 78 12.60 -3.62 3.76
CA THR A 78 14.06 -3.65 3.68
C THR A 78 14.67 -2.66 4.67
N PRO A 79 15.92 -2.87 5.12
CA PRO A 79 16.61 -1.92 5.98
C PRO A 79 16.54 -0.48 5.48
N TYR A 80 16.69 -0.26 4.16
CA TYR A 80 16.58 1.05 3.54
C TYR A 80 15.20 1.70 3.73
N TYR A 81 14.10 0.94 3.61
CA TYR A 81 12.74 1.47 3.71
C TYR A 81 12.13 1.42 5.12
N LYS A 82 12.75 0.73 6.09
CA LYS A 82 12.26 0.69 7.48
C LYS A 82 12.00 2.07 8.11
N PRO A 83 12.87 3.08 7.95
CA PRO A 83 12.62 4.43 8.49
C PRO A 83 11.32 5.08 7.96
N PHE A 84 10.85 4.67 6.79
CA PHE A 84 9.64 5.20 6.16
C PHE A 84 8.35 4.53 6.63
N THR A 85 8.41 3.52 7.52
CA THR A 85 7.23 2.76 7.99
C THR A 85 6.11 3.67 8.50
N ALA A 86 6.44 4.70 9.29
CA ALA A 86 5.45 5.64 9.81
C ALA A 86 4.76 6.43 8.69
N MET A 87 5.52 6.86 7.67
CA MET A 87 4.99 7.57 6.51
C MET A 87 4.10 6.66 5.66
N VAL A 88 4.52 5.43 5.39
CA VAL A 88 3.71 4.47 4.63
C VAL A 88 2.42 4.13 5.38
N ASN A 89 2.45 4.02 6.71
CA ASN A 89 1.23 3.85 7.52
C ASN A 89 0.30 5.09 7.47
N ARG A 90 0.86 6.31 7.41
CA ARG A 90 0.03 7.53 7.18
C ARG A 90 -0.66 7.47 5.83
N LEU A 91 0.04 7.07 4.76
CA LEU A 91 -0.58 6.88 3.44
C LEU A 91 -1.67 5.80 3.50
N ARG A 92 -1.41 4.65 4.15
CA ARG A 92 -2.39 3.58 4.34
C ARG A 92 -3.68 4.11 4.97
N ARG A 93 -3.60 4.96 6.00
CA ARG A 93 -4.79 5.52 6.66
C ARG A 93 -5.65 6.40 5.75
N GLU A 94 -5.03 7.14 4.82
CA GLU A 94 -5.77 7.96 3.86
C GLU A 94 -6.39 7.09 2.75
N VAL A 95 -5.66 6.09 2.26
CA VAL A 95 -6.13 5.18 1.20
C VAL A 95 -7.19 4.20 1.72
N PHE A 96 -7.04 3.75 2.97
CA PHE A 96 -7.91 2.78 3.64
C PHE A 96 -8.41 3.32 4.99
N PRO A 97 -9.31 4.31 5.00
CA PRO A 97 -9.86 4.82 6.26
C PRO A 97 -10.52 3.68 7.04
N LYS A 98 -10.15 3.55 8.32
CA LYS A 98 -10.61 2.46 9.20
C LYS A 98 -10.29 1.04 8.68
N GLY A 99 -9.27 0.90 7.84
CA GLY A 99 -8.92 -0.40 7.26
C GLY A 99 -9.92 -0.88 6.20
N GLU A 100 -10.72 0.02 5.64
CA GLU A 100 -11.65 -0.29 4.55
C GLU A 100 -11.29 0.49 3.28
N ARG A 101 -11.57 -0.12 2.12
CA ARG A 101 -11.53 0.59 0.84
C ARG A 101 -12.59 1.68 0.77
N TRP A 102 -12.34 2.73 -0.02
CA TRP A 102 -13.34 3.74 -0.32
C TRP A 102 -14.54 3.12 -1.05
N LYS A 103 -15.75 3.39 -0.53
CA LYS A 103 -17.04 3.06 -1.18
C LYS A 103 -17.73 4.30 -1.78
N ARG A 104 -17.24 5.48 -1.43
CA ARG A 104 -17.74 6.78 -1.90
C ARG A 104 -16.58 7.62 -2.40
N PRO A 105 -16.77 8.45 -3.44
CA PRO A 105 -15.73 9.34 -3.94
C PRO A 105 -15.18 10.26 -2.85
N ASN A 106 -13.85 10.39 -2.80
CA ASN A 106 -13.15 11.37 -1.99
C ASN A 106 -12.19 12.18 -2.86
N ILE A 107 -12.64 13.35 -3.32
CA ILE A 107 -11.88 14.21 -4.24
C ILE A 107 -10.58 14.74 -3.65
N ASP A 108 -10.46 14.81 -2.32
CA ASP A 108 -9.28 15.34 -1.64
C ASP A 108 -8.17 14.29 -1.50
N LEU A 109 -8.47 13.01 -1.75
CA LEU A 109 -7.55 11.90 -1.49
C LEU A 109 -6.19 12.08 -2.16
N TYR A 110 -6.19 12.54 -3.42
CA TYR A 110 -4.94 12.81 -4.15
C TYR A 110 -4.11 13.92 -3.49
N GLY A 111 -4.77 15.00 -3.07
CA GLY A 111 -4.14 16.12 -2.38
C GLY A 111 -3.51 15.68 -1.06
N ARG A 112 -4.22 14.88 -0.27
CA ARG A 112 -3.72 14.35 1.01
C ARG A 112 -2.51 13.42 0.83
N MET A 113 -2.56 12.51 -0.14
CA MET A 113 -1.44 11.66 -0.50
C MET A 113 -0.19 12.48 -0.86
N LYS A 114 -0.38 13.50 -1.71
CA LYS A 114 0.70 14.39 -2.13
C LYS A 114 1.32 15.15 -0.95
N SER A 115 0.49 15.68 -0.05
CA SER A 115 0.97 16.40 1.14
C SER A 115 1.83 15.51 2.05
N ILE A 116 1.42 14.26 2.30
CA ILE A 116 2.19 13.32 3.12
C ILE A 116 3.56 13.04 2.49
N LEU A 117 3.62 12.83 1.17
CA LEU A 117 4.87 12.58 0.46
C LEU A 117 5.81 13.80 0.48
N ILE A 118 5.28 15.00 0.30
CA ILE A 118 6.05 16.25 0.37
C ILE A 118 6.62 16.47 1.77
N GLU A 119 5.81 16.25 2.82
CA GLU A 119 6.28 16.35 4.20
C GLU A 119 7.39 15.35 4.49
N ALA A 120 7.25 14.11 4.03
CA ALA A 120 8.26 13.09 4.21
C ALA A 120 9.59 13.50 3.56
N GLN A 121 9.56 14.03 2.33
CA GLN A 121 10.77 14.50 1.65
C GLN A 121 11.51 15.59 2.45
N LYS A 122 10.78 16.51 3.09
CA LYS A 122 11.37 17.59 3.89
C LYS A 122 12.03 17.11 5.19
N ASN A 123 11.55 16.01 5.76
CA ASN A 123 12.08 15.45 7.00
C ASN A 123 13.28 14.50 6.77
N HIS A 124 13.64 14.24 5.52
CA HIS A 124 14.75 13.37 5.10
C HIS A 124 15.82 14.09 4.26
N ALA A 125 15.74 15.43 4.18
CA ALA A 125 16.78 16.30 3.63
C ALA A 125 17.59 16.92 4.78
#